data_AF-A0A967VTA4-F1
#
_entry.id   AF-A0A967VTA4-F1
#
_cell.length_a   1.000
_cell.length_b   1.000
_cell.length_c   1.000
_cell.angle_alpha   90.00
_cell.angle_beta   90.00
_cell.angle_gamma   90.00
#
_symmetry.space_group_name_H-M   'P 1'
#
loop_
_entity.id
_entity.type
_entity.pdbx_description
1 polymer ?
#
loop_
_entity_poly.entity_id
_entity_poly.type
_entity_poly.pdbx_seq_one_letter_code
_entity_poly.pdbx_strand_id
1 'polypeptide(L)'
;SEGGGLGRADWRRRNVDIFVERLYREVKAEKPWVRVGISPIGIWRPGHPVDACCFDAYERIYADARKWLEEGWLDYFVPQLYRPIADTLISYPLLLGWWGEQNAEGRHLWTGMSPARVRQPGEVDGWDAEEIVRQILVARGHPAATGHVHFSARSLMRNPRLGDLLLGRAYRRRALPPAARWLDDSPPPRPRASLGPDADPGTVAVRLEPAGSDPTRWWVVRSRYGEEWTVDVVPGSREVVTVPAVAGGGALAEIAVSAVDRVGNEGSAARLATPTPTAATGPGRDATPVTPLSGPEAWVEGTLAGLTLREKVGQLMVPWMGGDYLPLEGEAYDRLRSWVVDHGIGGITVSIGSPLAVAAKLNALQELARVPLLVSANMEHGPGQRLTGGTALPYGLELGGGTEFPPVMALGAAGDTALAYAMGRITALEARAVGIHMIYAPVVDVNVDPGNPIINTRSYGEDPGAVARLGAAHVRGLQDHGVIATAKHFPGHGDTDTDSHIALPVIPHDRARADSVELVPFRAAIDAGVGGVMSAHIAFPSLTGDSVPATLHPRLLAGLLQ
;
A
#
# COMPACT_ATOMS: atom_id res chain seq x y z
N SER A 1 32.19 -28.74 37.24
CA SER A 1 30.88 -29.40 37.24
C SER A 1 31.05 -30.76 36.59
N GLU A 2 30.65 -31.82 37.29
CA GLU A 2 30.78 -33.19 36.81
C GLU A 2 29.98 -33.36 35.50
N GLY A 3 30.68 -33.58 34.39
CA GLY A 3 30.06 -33.87 33.11
C GLY A 3 29.37 -35.23 33.23
N GLY A 4 28.04 -35.23 33.38
CA GLY A 4 27.25 -36.45 33.58
C GLY A 4 27.48 -37.53 32.51
N GLY A 5 26.98 -38.75 32.76
CA GLY A 5 27.28 -39.97 31.98
C GLY A 5 26.74 -40.06 30.54
N LEU A 6 26.41 -38.94 29.89
CA LEU A 6 25.97 -38.92 28.50
C LEU A 6 27.18 -38.82 27.55
N GLY A 7 27.09 -39.53 26.41
CA GLY A 7 28.02 -39.30 25.30
C GLY A 7 27.94 -37.87 24.79
N ARG A 8 29.01 -37.36 24.16
CA ARG A 8 29.09 -35.95 23.71
C ARG A 8 27.93 -35.54 22.78
N ALA A 9 27.49 -36.43 21.88
CA ALA A 9 26.38 -36.17 20.98
C ALA A 9 25.04 -36.07 21.73
N ASP A 10 24.78 -37.00 22.66
CA ASP A 10 23.59 -36.99 23.52
C ASP A 10 23.56 -35.79 24.45
N TRP A 11 24.73 -35.41 25.00
CA TRP A 11 24.86 -34.20 25.80
C TRP A 11 24.52 -32.96 24.98
N ARG A 12 24.98 -32.85 23.73
CA ARG A 12 24.63 -31.73 22.84
C ARG A 12 23.14 -31.69 22.53
N ARG A 13 22.55 -32.82 22.12
CA ARG A 13 21.10 -32.93 21.88
C ARG A 13 20.29 -32.51 23.11
N ARG A 14 20.66 -33.03 24.29
CA ARG A 14 20.00 -32.67 25.55
C ARG A 14 20.03 -31.17 25.83
N ASN A 15 21.11 -30.47 25.50
CA ASN A 15 21.16 -29.01 25.69
C ASN A 15 20.25 -28.27 24.70
N VAL A 16 20.13 -28.75 23.45
CA VAL A 16 19.18 -28.19 22.47
C VAL A 16 17.73 -28.43 22.93
N ASP A 17 17.43 -29.64 23.40
CA ASP A 17 16.11 -29.97 23.97
C ASP A 17 15.74 -29.06 25.14
N ILE A 18 16.66 -28.90 26.11
CA ILE A 18 16.46 -28.00 27.26
C ILE A 18 16.20 -26.58 26.79
N PHE A 19 16.94 -26.09 25.78
CA PHE A 19 16.72 -24.76 25.24
C PHE A 19 15.34 -24.62 24.61
N VAL A 20 14.91 -25.56 23.77
CA VAL A 20 13.60 -25.52 23.09
C VAL A 20 12.45 -25.59 24.10
N GLU A 21 12.51 -26.53 25.04
CA GLU A 21 11.51 -26.69 26.11
C GLU A 21 11.42 -25.43 26.97
N ARG A 22 12.57 -24.88 27.38
CA ARG A 22 12.65 -23.68 28.21
C ARG A 22 12.14 -22.46 27.47
N LEU A 23 12.53 -22.25 26.21
CA LEU A 23 12.05 -21.15 25.38
C LEU A 23 10.52 -21.18 25.30
N TYR A 24 9.95 -22.35 25.00
CA TYR A 24 8.49 -22.49 24.94
C TYR A 24 7.84 -22.13 26.27
N ARG A 25 8.28 -22.74 27.38
CA ARG A 25 7.72 -22.49 28.72
C ARG A 25 7.83 -21.04 29.16
N GLU A 26 8.98 -20.40 28.95
CA GLU A 26 9.19 -19.01 29.33
C GLU A 26 8.32 -18.06 28.49
N VAL A 27 8.18 -18.29 27.19
CA VAL A 27 7.27 -17.50 26.35
C VAL A 27 5.82 -17.68 26.80
N LYS A 28 5.38 -18.91 27.11
CA LYS A 28 4.02 -19.16 27.63
C LYS A 28 3.80 -18.47 28.98
N ALA A 29 4.80 -18.45 29.85
CA ALA A 29 4.71 -17.80 31.17
C ALA A 29 4.61 -16.27 31.06
N GLU A 30 5.37 -15.66 30.15
CA GLU A 30 5.42 -14.21 29.95
C GLU A 30 4.24 -13.68 29.12
N LYS A 31 3.93 -14.34 28.00
CA LYS A 31 2.85 -13.98 27.07
C LYS A 31 2.17 -15.24 26.52
N PRO A 32 1.16 -15.80 27.22
CA PRO A 32 0.52 -17.07 26.85
C PRO A 32 0.04 -17.16 25.40
N TRP A 33 -0.41 -16.04 24.83
CA TRP A 33 -0.94 -15.95 23.47
C TRP A 33 0.13 -15.91 22.35
N VAL A 34 1.42 -15.73 22.67
CA VAL A 34 2.49 -15.64 21.66
C VAL A 34 2.82 -17.03 21.14
N ARG A 35 2.58 -17.30 19.86
CA ARG A 35 2.88 -18.60 19.24
C ARG A 35 4.37 -18.80 18.99
N VAL A 36 4.92 -19.91 19.46
CA VAL A 36 6.30 -20.36 19.21
C VAL A 36 6.28 -21.42 18.11
N GLY A 37 7.21 -21.36 17.17
CA GLY A 37 7.28 -22.40 16.14
C GLY A 37 8.67 -22.66 15.62
N ILE A 38 8.81 -23.83 15.01
CA ILE A 38 10.11 -24.39 14.58
C ILE A 38 9.99 -24.88 13.15
N SER A 39 11.03 -24.62 12.34
CA SER A 39 11.12 -25.04 10.94
C SER A 39 12.29 -26.00 10.71
N PRO A 40 12.11 -27.32 10.92
CA PRO A 40 13.18 -28.28 10.75
C PRO A 40 13.32 -28.74 9.30
N ILE A 41 14.43 -29.41 9.00
CA ILE A 41 14.60 -30.16 7.76
C ILE A 41 13.47 -31.20 7.67
N GLY A 42 12.86 -31.33 6.48
CA GLY A 42 11.67 -32.16 6.28
C GLY A 42 11.88 -33.66 6.46
N ILE A 43 13.12 -34.14 6.48
CA ILE A 43 13.48 -35.53 6.81
C ILE A 43 14.10 -35.51 8.19
N TRP A 44 13.49 -36.20 9.15
CA TRP A 44 13.99 -36.26 10.53
C TRP A 44 15.35 -36.98 10.59
N ARG A 45 15.38 -38.20 10.03
CA ARG A 45 16.58 -39.05 9.95
C ARG A 45 16.50 -39.94 8.70
N PRO A 46 17.63 -40.40 8.14
CA PRO A 46 17.62 -41.44 7.11
C PRO A 46 16.84 -42.68 7.58
N GLY A 47 16.01 -43.24 6.70
CA GLY A 47 15.09 -44.34 7.00
C GLY A 47 13.75 -43.91 7.61
N HIS A 48 13.49 -42.61 7.75
CA HIS A 48 12.23 -42.10 8.31
C HIS A 48 11.64 -40.97 7.43
N PRO A 49 10.66 -41.29 6.55
CA PRO A 49 10.07 -42.61 6.27
C PRO A 49 11.07 -43.59 5.60
N VAL A 50 10.73 -44.89 5.48
CA VAL A 50 11.67 -46.00 5.16
C VAL A 50 12.64 -45.74 4.00
N ASP A 51 12.20 -45.04 2.96
CA ASP A 51 13.00 -44.73 1.76
C ASP A 51 13.70 -43.35 1.81
N ALA A 52 13.59 -42.63 2.93
CA ALA A 52 14.19 -41.32 3.10
C ALA A 52 15.70 -41.41 3.31
N CYS A 53 16.45 -40.56 2.61
CA CYS A 53 17.89 -40.45 2.71
C CYS A 53 18.32 -38.99 2.95
N CYS A 54 19.62 -38.68 2.83
CA CYS A 54 20.24 -37.34 2.94
C CYS A 54 20.65 -36.90 4.36
N PHE A 55 20.57 -35.60 4.64
CA PHE A 55 21.16 -34.97 5.83
C PHE A 55 20.45 -35.40 7.11
N ASP A 56 21.19 -36.04 8.01
CA ASP A 56 20.71 -36.42 9.34
C ASP A 56 20.85 -35.24 10.32
N ALA A 57 19.78 -34.48 10.53
CA ALA A 57 19.79 -33.33 11.43
C ALA A 57 19.99 -33.73 12.91
N TYR A 58 19.50 -34.91 13.29
CA TYR A 58 19.63 -35.46 14.63
C TYR A 58 21.10 -35.75 15.00
N GLU A 59 21.90 -36.22 14.04
CA GLU A 59 23.33 -36.49 14.24
C GLU A 59 24.24 -35.29 13.95
N ARG A 60 23.92 -34.48 12.93
CA ARG A 60 24.82 -33.41 12.45
C ARG A 60 24.68 -32.12 13.23
N ILE A 61 23.46 -31.74 13.58
CA ILE A 61 23.17 -30.48 14.28
C ILE A 61 22.46 -30.71 15.61
N TYR A 62 22.35 -31.97 16.03
CA TYR A 62 21.80 -32.35 17.34
C TYR A 62 20.36 -31.87 17.55
N ALA A 63 19.59 -31.78 16.47
CA ALA A 63 18.20 -31.33 16.50
C ALA A 63 17.26 -32.54 16.48
N ASP A 64 16.53 -32.77 17.57
CA ASP A 64 15.50 -33.80 17.65
C ASP A 64 14.09 -33.21 17.45
N ALA A 65 13.84 -32.74 16.23
CA ALA A 65 12.60 -32.05 15.90
C ALA A 65 11.35 -32.93 16.06
N ARG A 66 11.50 -34.27 15.98
CA ARG A 66 10.40 -35.20 16.24
C ARG A 66 10.00 -35.15 17.71
N LYS A 67 10.97 -35.24 18.62
CA LYS A 67 10.71 -35.12 20.06
C LYS A 67 10.04 -33.79 20.42
N TRP A 68 10.50 -32.66 19.85
CA TRP A 68 9.90 -31.35 20.16
C TRP A 68 8.44 -31.24 19.73
N LEU A 69 8.06 -31.92 18.63
CA LEU A 69 6.69 -32.00 18.16
C LEU A 69 5.85 -32.97 19.01
N GLU A 70 6.38 -34.17 19.30
CA GLU A 70 5.73 -35.19 20.13
C GLU A 70 5.45 -34.66 21.56
N GLU A 71 6.36 -33.88 22.13
CA GLU A 71 6.25 -33.30 23.47
C GLU A 71 5.49 -31.95 23.48
N GLY A 72 5.13 -31.41 22.32
CA GLY A 72 4.37 -30.17 22.21
C GLY A 72 5.10 -28.90 22.65
N TRP A 73 6.44 -28.84 22.52
CA TRP A 73 7.26 -27.67 22.89
C TRP A 73 7.23 -26.55 21.84
N LEU A 74 6.09 -26.40 21.17
CA LEU A 74 5.84 -25.44 20.09
C LEU A 74 4.34 -25.39 19.79
N ASP A 75 3.89 -24.26 19.23
CA ASP A 75 2.53 -24.03 18.77
C ASP A 75 2.35 -24.34 17.27
N TYR A 76 3.40 -24.14 16.48
CA TYR A 76 3.37 -24.48 15.06
C TYR A 76 4.68 -25.08 14.55
N PHE A 77 4.56 -26.06 13.67
CA PHE A 77 5.65 -26.85 13.13
C PHE A 77 5.70 -26.72 11.62
N VAL A 78 6.88 -26.39 11.09
CA VAL A 78 7.07 -26.06 9.67
C VAL A 78 8.12 -26.96 9.04
N PRO A 79 7.83 -28.26 8.80
CA PRO A 79 8.81 -29.14 8.19
C PRO A 79 9.09 -28.70 6.75
N GLN A 80 10.36 -28.61 6.37
CA GLN A 80 10.79 -28.18 5.05
C GLN A 80 10.56 -29.29 4.01
N LEU A 81 9.33 -29.43 3.52
CA LEU A 81 8.88 -30.49 2.61
C LEU A 81 9.26 -30.21 1.14
N TYR A 82 10.51 -29.82 0.89
CA TYR A 82 10.97 -29.31 -0.41
C TYR A 82 11.20 -30.42 -1.43
N ARG A 83 10.17 -31.24 -1.68
CA ARG A 83 10.12 -32.34 -2.64
C ARG A 83 8.90 -32.16 -3.54
N PRO A 84 8.95 -32.55 -4.82
CA PRO A 84 7.77 -32.50 -5.66
C PRO A 84 6.78 -33.62 -5.30
N ILE A 85 5.50 -33.43 -5.62
CA ILE A 85 4.44 -34.43 -5.45
C ILE A 85 4.74 -35.69 -6.27
N ALA A 86 5.36 -35.52 -7.44
CA ALA A 86 5.68 -36.62 -8.35
C ALA A 86 6.89 -37.47 -7.93
N ASP A 87 7.61 -37.11 -6.86
CA ASP A 87 8.74 -37.90 -6.36
C ASP A 87 8.24 -39.23 -5.79
N THR A 88 8.59 -40.36 -6.41
CA THR A 88 8.05 -41.67 -6.01
C THR A 88 8.69 -42.25 -4.75
N LEU A 89 9.76 -41.65 -4.22
CA LEU A 89 10.48 -42.16 -3.05
C LEU A 89 10.17 -41.34 -1.79
N ILE A 90 10.26 -40.02 -1.89
CA ILE A 90 10.00 -39.12 -0.75
C ILE A 90 9.23 -37.87 -1.22
N SER A 91 7.99 -38.09 -1.65
CA SER A 91 7.09 -37.04 -2.08
C SER A 91 6.68 -36.08 -0.96
N TYR A 92 6.26 -34.88 -1.35
CA TYR A 92 5.60 -33.92 -0.48
C TYR A 92 4.45 -34.53 0.36
N PRO A 93 3.44 -35.22 -0.22
CA PRO A 93 2.37 -35.83 0.57
C PRO A 93 2.84 -36.94 1.51
N LEU A 94 3.84 -37.75 1.12
CA LEU A 94 4.39 -38.79 1.99
C LEU A 94 5.01 -38.17 3.26
N LEU A 95 5.85 -37.15 3.09
CA LEU A 95 6.49 -36.48 4.22
C LEU A 95 5.48 -35.72 5.09
N LEU A 96 4.44 -35.13 4.48
CA LEU A 96 3.33 -34.53 5.22
C LEU A 96 2.60 -35.56 6.09
N GLY A 97 2.24 -36.72 5.51
CA GLY A 97 1.62 -37.81 6.25
C GLY A 97 2.48 -38.27 7.42
N TRP A 98 3.76 -38.52 7.17
CA TRP A 98 4.71 -38.97 8.19
C TRP A 98 4.84 -37.99 9.36
N TRP A 99 4.98 -36.68 9.09
CA TRP A 99 5.01 -35.67 10.16
C TRP A 99 3.68 -35.53 10.89
N GLY A 100 2.57 -35.76 10.19
CA GLY A 100 1.24 -35.82 10.80
C GLY A 100 1.13 -36.93 11.85
N GLU A 101 1.70 -38.10 11.59
CA GLU A 101 1.74 -39.23 12.54
C GLU A 101 2.55 -38.92 13.80
N GLN A 102 3.54 -38.02 13.73
CA GLN A 102 4.36 -37.64 14.88
C GLN A 102 3.72 -36.52 15.74
N ASN A 103 2.64 -35.91 15.27
CA ASN A 103 2.00 -34.75 15.92
C ASN A 103 0.98 -35.17 16.99
N ALA A 104 1.46 -35.86 18.03
CA ALA A 104 0.64 -36.40 19.12
C ALA A 104 -0.21 -35.31 19.82
N GLU A 105 0.34 -34.10 19.92
CA GLU A 105 -0.26 -32.98 20.63
C GLU A 105 -1.17 -32.09 19.76
N GLY A 106 -1.38 -32.45 18.48
CA GLY A 106 -2.28 -31.71 17.59
C GLY A 106 -1.86 -30.26 17.33
N ARG A 107 -0.55 -29.96 17.38
CA ARG A 107 -0.01 -28.62 17.11
C ARG A 107 -0.25 -28.25 15.64
N HIS A 108 -0.16 -26.97 15.29
CA HIS A 108 -0.33 -26.58 13.90
C HIS A 108 0.79 -27.14 13.02
N LEU A 109 0.45 -28.01 12.07
CA LEU A 109 1.39 -28.47 11.06
C LEU A 109 1.25 -27.60 9.81
N TRP A 110 2.17 -26.64 9.66
CA TRP A 110 2.21 -25.73 8.52
C TRP A 110 3.32 -26.13 7.57
N THR A 111 2.98 -26.84 6.51
CA THR A 111 3.99 -27.40 5.59
C THR A 111 4.90 -26.33 4.97
N GLY A 112 6.22 -26.56 5.01
CA GLY A 112 7.18 -25.70 4.35
C GLY A 112 7.26 -26.02 2.86
N MET A 113 6.96 -25.04 2.00
CA MET A 113 7.07 -25.12 0.54
C MET A 113 8.23 -24.26 0.05
N SER A 114 8.87 -24.68 -1.05
CA SER A 114 10.01 -23.95 -1.61
C SER A 114 9.73 -23.35 -2.98
N PRO A 115 9.24 -22.11 -3.05
CA PRO A 115 9.19 -21.35 -4.30
C PRO A 115 10.55 -21.23 -5.00
N ALA A 116 11.67 -21.38 -4.26
CA ALA A 116 13.02 -21.37 -4.83
C ALA A 116 13.29 -22.55 -5.79
N ARG A 117 12.49 -23.61 -5.70
CA ARG A 117 12.58 -24.77 -6.60
C ARG A 117 11.77 -24.58 -7.88
N VAL A 118 10.93 -23.56 -7.97
CA VAL A 118 10.13 -23.27 -9.17
C VAL A 118 10.99 -22.53 -10.19
N ARG A 119 10.95 -22.99 -11.45
CA ARG A 119 11.65 -22.38 -12.59
C ARG A 119 11.35 -20.89 -12.68
N GLN A 120 12.38 -20.08 -12.77
CA GLN A 120 12.25 -18.66 -13.09
C GLN A 120 12.04 -18.48 -14.61
N PRO A 121 11.54 -17.30 -15.06
CA PRO A 121 11.44 -17.00 -16.48
C PRO A 121 12.78 -17.19 -17.21
N GLY A 122 12.79 -18.03 -18.25
CA GLY A 122 13.99 -18.35 -19.03
C GLY A 122 14.81 -19.55 -18.52
N GLU A 123 14.50 -20.10 -17.34
CA GLU A 123 15.13 -21.31 -16.83
C GLU A 123 14.44 -22.58 -17.37
N VAL A 124 15.25 -23.57 -17.73
CA VAL A 124 14.76 -24.88 -18.18
C VAL A 124 14.65 -25.88 -17.02
N ASP A 125 15.48 -25.71 -15.98
CA ASP A 125 15.59 -26.61 -14.83
C ASP A 125 14.83 -26.10 -13.60
N GLY A 126 14.03 -26.98 -12.99
CA GLY A 126 13.23 -26.68 -11.79
C GLY A 126 11.79 -27.19 -11.92
N TRP A 127 10.96 -26.89 -10.92
CA TRP A 127 9.55 -27.24 -10.89
C TRP A 127 8.70 -26.28 -11.73
N ASP A 128 7.57 -26.77 -12.23
CA ASP A 128 6.53 -25.87 -12.76
C ASP A 128 5.88 -25.09 -11.61
N ALA A 129 5.43 -23.86 -11.86
CA ALA A 129 4.73 -23.04 -10.86
C ALA A 129 3.44 -23.72 -10.35
N GLU A 130 2.78 -24.52 -11.18
CA GLU A 130 1.63 -25.34 -10.78
C GLU A 130 1.98 -26.40 -9.73
N GLU A 131 3.26 -26.75 -9.54
CA GLU A 131 3.67 -27.66 -8.46
C GLU A 131 3.32 -27.08 -7.09
N ILE A 132 3.63 -25.80 -6.85
CA ILE A 132 3.33 -25.15 -5.57
C ILE A 132 1.81 -25.00 -5.38
N VAL A 133 1.07 -24.68 -6.44
CA VAL A 133 -0.41 -24.63 -6.38
C VAL A 133 -0.97 -26.00 -6.00
N ARG A 134 -0.48 -27.08 -6.63
CA ARG A 134 -0.88 -28.45 -6.29
C ARG A 134 -0.50 -28.84 -4.86
N GLN A 135 0.67 -28.45 -4.36
CA GLN A 135 1.06 -28.69 -2.96
C GLN A 135 0.12 -27.98 -1.97
N ILE A 136 -0.31 -26.74 -2.27
CA ILE A 136 -1.31 -26.03 -1.46
C ILE A 136 -2.65 -26.78 -1.45
N LEU A 137 -3.09 -27.30 -2.59
CA LEU A 137 -4.32 -28.09 -2.68
C LEU A 137 -4.21 -29.41 -1.92
N VAL A 138 -3.06 -30.09 -1.98
CA VAL A 138 -2.77 -31.29 -1.19
C VAL A 138 -2.81 -30.97 0.31
N ALA A 139 -2.14 -29.92 0.76
CA ALA A 139 -2.16 -29.50 2.16
C ALA A 139 -3.60 -29.20 2.63
N ARG A 140 -4.41 -28.51 1.81
CA ARG A 140 -5.81 -28.23 2.15
C ARG A 140 -6.69 -29.47 2.26
N GLY A 141 -6.37 -30.53 1.52
CA GLY A 141 -7.11 -31.80 1.55
C GLY A 141 -6.57 -32.80 2.57
N HIS A 142 -5.42 -32.55 3.19
CA HIS A 142 -4.77 -33.51 4.07
C HIS A 142 -5.13 -33.24 5.54
N PRO A 143 -5.63 -34.22 6.30
CA PRO A 143 -6.15 -34.01 7.65
C PRO A 143 -5.10 -33.52 8.66
N ALA A 144 -3.82 -33.88 8.45
CA ALA A 144 -2.75 -33.43 9.34
C ALA A 144 -2.34 -31.96 9.13
N ALA A 145 -2.57 -31.37 7.96
CA ALA A 145 -2.12 -30.01 7.66
C ALA A 145 -3.16 -28.98 8.12
N THR A 146 -2.69 -27.97 8.86
CA THR A 146 -3.53 -26.81 9.22
C THR A 146 -3.15 -25.56 8.42
N GLY A 147 -2.10 -25.64 7.61
CA GLY A 147 -1.63 -24.53 6.77
C GLY A 147 -0.33 -24.84 6.04
N HIS A 148 0.31 -23.80 5.53
CA HIS A 148 1.59 -23.88 4.84
C HIS A 148 2.35 -22.57 4.90
N VAL A 149 3.66 -22.64 4.72
CA VAL A 149 4.60 -21.51 4.71
C VAL A 149 5.44 -21.56 3.44
N HIS A 150 5.54 -20.43 2.75
CA HIS A 150 6.46 -20.27 1.63
C HIS A 150 7.83 -19.84 2.13
N PHE A 151 8.87 -20.61 1.82
CA PHE A 151 10.24 -20.17 2.02
C PHE A 151 11.08 -20.27 0.74
N SER A 152 11.71 -19.19 0.30
CA SER A 152 11.72 -17.85 0.90
C SER A 152 10.68 -16.93 0.28
N ALA A 153 10.23 -15.92 1.03
CA ALA A 153 9.44 -14.81 0.48
C ALA A 153 10.13 -14.20 -0.76
N ARG A 154 11.46 -14.08 -0.71
CA ARG A 154 12.31 -13.70 -1.83
C ARG A 154 12.03 -14.53 -3.09
N SER A 155 11.98 -15.85 -2.98
CA SER A 155 11.81 -16.73 -4.14
C SER A 155 10.38 -16.70 -4.68
N LEU A 156 9.40 -16.57 -3.78
CA LEU A 156 8.00 -16.38 -4.14
C LEU A 156 7.80 -15.08 -4.94
N MET A 157 8.37 -13.98 -4.44
CA MET A 157 8.25 -12.66 -5.07
C MET A 157 9.00 -12.54 -6.40
N ARG A 158 10.01 -13.39 -6.65
CA ARG A 158 10.78 -13.43 -7.90
C ARG A 158 10.08 -14.14 -9.05
N ASN A 159 9.03 -14.91 -8.76
CA ASN A 159 8.33 -15.73 -9.74
C ASN A 159 6.91 -15.15 -10.01
N PRO A 160 6.76 -14.17 -10.92
CA PRO A 160 5.47 -13.50 -11.17
C PRO A 160 4.40 -14.48 -11.64
N ARG A 161 4.77 -15.48 -12.46
CA ARG A 161 3.86 -16.55 -12.89
C ARG A 161 3.29 -17.33 -11.71
N LEU A 162 4.13 -17.70 -10.73
CA LEU A 162 3.66 -18.33 -9.50
C LEU A 162 2.78 -17.36 -8.69
N GLY A 163 3.14 -16.08 -8.59
CA GLY A 163 2.34 -15.04 -7.94
C GLY A 163 0.92 -14.93 -8.51
N ASP A 164 0.81 -14.79 -9.84
CA ASP A 164 -0.47 -14.70 -10.56
C ASP A 164 -1.31 -15.95 -10.37
N LEU A 165 -0.68 -17.13 -10.47
CA LEU A 165 -1.36 -18.41 -10.22
C LEU A 165 -1.88 -18.50 -8.79
N LEU A 166 -1.10 -18.04 -7.81
CA LEU A 166 -1.52 -18.05 -6.42
C LEU A 166 -2.69 -17.10 -6.19
N LEU A 167 -2.65 -15.86 -6.69
CA LEU A 167 -3.77 -14.91 -6.56
C LEU A 167 -5.02 -15.39 -7.29
N GLY A 168 -4.86 -15.94 -8.48
CA GLY A 168 -5.96 -16.43 -9.31
C GLY A 168 -6.58 -17.73 -8.82
N ARG A 169 -5.84 -18.61 -8.12
CA ARG A 169 -6.31 -19.95 -7.76
C ARG A 169 -6.31 -20.25 -6.26
N ALA A 170 -5.18 -20.02 -5.58
CA ALA A 170 -4.99 -20.46 -4.20
C ALA A 170 -5.41 -19.41 -3.16
N TYR A 171 -5.16 -18.12 -3.39
CA TYR A 171 -5.27 -17.01 -2.43
C TYR A 171 -6.29 -15.95 -2.85
N ARG A 172 -7.38 -16.39 -3.46
CA ARG A 172 -8.46 -15.49 -3.91
C ARG A 172 -9.13 -14.69 -2.80
N ARG A 173 -9.01 -15.14 -1.54
CA ARG A 173 -9.64 -14.52 -0.36
C ARG A 173 -8.66 -14.56 0.80
N ARG A 174 -8.72 -13.54 1.67
CA ARG A 174 -8.02 -13.56 2.96
C ARG A 174 -8.53 -14.74 3.79
N ALA A 175 -7.63 -15.38 4.52
CA ALA A 175 -7.93 -16.48 5.42
C ALA A 175 -7.45 -16.11 6.83
N LEU A 176 -8.19 -16.58 7.83
CA LEU A 176 -7.73 -16.51 9.21
C LEU A 176 -6.62 -17.53 9.44
N PRO A 177 -5.61 -17.21 10.26
CA PRO A 177 -4.80 -18.24 10.89
C PRO A 177 -5.71 -19.19 11.68
N PRO A 178 -5.52 -20.51 11.61
CA PRO A 178 -6.30 -21.45 12.42
C PRO A 178 -6.19 -21.16 13.92
N ALA A 179 -7.20 -21.58 14.67
CA ALA A 179 -7.27 -21.44 16.12
C ALA A 179 -6.27 -22.38 16.82
N ALA A 180 -5.43 -21.84 17.68
CA ALA A 180 -4.52 -22.58 18.53
C ALA A 180 -5.19 -22.91 19.87
N ARG A 181 -6.21 -23.78 19.82
CA ARG A 181 -7.13 -24.07 20.94
C ARG A 181 -6.46 -24.60 22.21
N TRP A 182 -5.25 -25.15 22.10
CA TRP A 182 -4.46 -25.57 23.26
C TRP A 182 -3.87 -24.41 24.08
N LEU A 183 -3.84 -23.18 23.53
CA LEU A 183 -3.44 -21.98 24.26
C LEU A 183 -4.62 -21.37 25.00
N ASP A 184 -5.77 -21.33 24.33
CA ASP A 184 -7.05 -20.90 24.86
C ASP A 184 -8.13 -21.45 23.91
N ASP A 185 -9.19 -22.04 24.47
CA ASP A 185 -10.35 -22.57 23.74
C ASP A 185 -11.64 -21.82 24.12
N SER A 186 -11.51 -20.61 24.67
CA SER A 186 -12.61 -19.74 25.05
C SER A 186 -12.79 -18.67 23.97
N PRO A 187 -13.74 -18.82 23.02
CA PRO A 187 -13.92 -17.82 22.00
C PRO A 187 -14.36 -16.48 22.59
N PRO A 188 -14.02 -15.36 21.94
CA PRO A 188 -14.47 -14.05 22.39
C PRO A 188 -16.00 -13.96 22.40
N PRO A 189 -16.60 -13.17 23.30
CA PRO A 189 -18.04 -13.00 23.34
C PRO A 189 -18.56 -12.36 22.05
N ARG A 190 -19.85 -12.55 21.79
CA ARG A 190 -20.53 -11.91 20.66
C ARG A 190 -20.29 -10.40 20.69
N PRO A 191 -19.73 -9.80 19.62
CA PRO A 191 -19.46 -8.37 19.61
C PRO A 191 -20.75 -7.56 19.56
N ARG A 192 -20.63 -6.24 19.76
CA ARG A 192 -21.68 -5.30 19.41
C ARG A 192 -21.42 -4.79 18.01
N ALA A 193 -22.43 -4.84 17.16
CA ALA A 193 -22.37 -4.30 15.82
C ALA A 193 -23.63 -3.45 15.59
N SER A 194 -23.50 -2.37 14.85
CA SER A 194 -24.63 -1.52 14.47
C SER A 194 -24.41 -0.91 13.09
N LEU A 195 -25.51 -0.61 12.39
CA LEU A 195 -25.43 0.17 11.16
C LEU A 195 -25.11 1.62 11.53
N GLY A 196 -24.04 2.16 10.93
CA GLY A 196 -23.70 3.58 11.02
C GLY A 196 -24.55 4.42 10.06
N PRO A 197 -24.47 5.76 10.13
CA PRO A 197 -24.99 6.59 9.05
C PRO A 197 -24.36 6.16 7.72
N ASP A 198 -25.14 6.20 6.63
CA ASP A 198 -24.68 5.79 5.31
C ASP A 198 -23.29 6.36 5.03
N ALA A 199 -22.30 5.47 4.84
CA ALA A 199 -21.06 5.83 4.17
C ALA A 199 -21.37 6.03 2.67
N ASP A 200 -20.38 6.48 1.90
CA ASP A 200 -20.44 6.77 0.46
C ASP A 200 -21.60 6.10 -0.30
N PRO A 201 -22.34 6.84 -1.16
CA PRO A 201 -23.51 6.34 -1.87
C PRO A 201 -23.31 4.92 -2.46
N GLY A 202 -24.17 3.99 -2.07
CA GLY A 202 -24.08 2.58 -2.48
C GLY A 202 -23.30 1.68 -1.53
N THR A 203 -22.99 2.12 -0.32
CA THR A 203 -22.38 1.30 0.74
C THR A 203 -23.13 1.41 2.05
N VAL A 204 -22.90 0.44 2.95
CA VAL A 204 -23.46 0.38 4.29
C VAL A 204 -22.30 0.36 5.29
N ALA A 205 -22.28 1.35 6.18
CA ALA A 205 -21.30 1.42 7.27
C ALA A 205 -21.72 0.52 8.43
N VAL A 206 -20.77 -0.24 8.96
CA VAL A 206 -20.95 -1.15 10.09
C VAL A 206 -19.99 -0.76 11.19
N ARG A 207 -20.52 -0.26 12.30
CA ARG A 207 -19.74 0.03 13.51
C ARG A 207 -19.52 -1.25 14.30
N LEU A 208 -18.28 -1.47 14.75
CA LEU A 208 -17.79 -2.67 15.40
C LEU A 208 -17.25 -2.34 16.79
N GLU A 209 -17.78 -3.03 17.79
CA GLU A 209 -17.36 -2.86 19.18
C GLU A 209 -17.10 -4.23 19.82
N PRO A 210 -15.93 -4.45 20.45
CA PRO A 210 -15.67 -5.66 21.21
C PRO A 210 -16.57 -5.73 22.44
N ALA A 211 -17.02 -6.93 22.80
CA ALA A 211 -17.87 -7.16 23.97
C ALA A 211 -17.12 -7.69 25.21
N GLY A 212 -15.84 -8.03 25.06
CA GLY A 212 -15.00 -8.60 26.13
C GLY A 212 -13.78 -7.72 26.44
N SER A 213 -13.09 -8.06 27.54
CA SER A 213 -11.82 -7.43 27.93
C SER A 213 -10.65 -7.85 27.04
N ASP A 214 -10.75 -9.00 26.38
CA ASP A 214 -9.70 -9.50 25.52
C ASP A 214 -9.66 -8.76 24.19
N PRO A 215 -8.48 -8.28 23.76
CA PRO A 215 -8.35 -7.55 22.51
C PRO A 215 -8.73 -8.39 21.30
N THR A 216 -9.65 -7.86 20.49
CA THR A 216 -10.01 -8.43 19.19
C THR A 216 -8.83 -8.28 18.24
N ARG A 217 -8.37 -9.40 17.67
CA ARG A 217 -7.27 -9.43 16.70
C ARG A 217 -7.76 -9.26 15.27
N TRP A 218 -8.87 -9.90 14.93
CA TRP A 218 -9.53 -9.77 13.63
C TRP A 218 -11.04 -9.65 13.79
N TRP A 219 -11.67 -8.94 12.87
CA TRP A 219 -13.10 -9.01 12.61
C TRP A 219 -13.35 -9.88 11.39
N VAL A 220 -14.34 -10.76 11.47
CA VAL A 220 -14.85 -11.49 10.31
C VAL A 220 -16.20 -10.89 9.95
N VAL A 221 -16.25 -10.22 8.80
CA VAL A 221 -17.46 -9.56 8.29
C VAL A 221 -18.03 -10.42 7.18
N ARG A 222 -19.19 -11.00 7.43
CA ARG A 222 -19.94 -11.80 6.45
C ARG A 222 -21.10 -10.96 5.93
N SER A 223 -21.15 -10.77 4.62
CA SER A 223 -22.20 -9.98 3.97
C SER A 223 -22.97 -10.87 3.02
N ARG A 224 -24.29 -10.85 3.12
CA ARG A 224 -25.19 -11.66 2.29
C ARG A 224 -25.85 -10.79 1.23
N TYR A 225 -25.68 -11.15 -0.04
CA TYR A 225 -26.30 -10.51 -1.19
C TYR A 225 -27.23 -11.51 -1.87
N GLY A 226 -28.54 -11.35 -1.71
CA GLY A 226 -29.50 -12.39 -2.09
C GLY A 226 -29.26 -13.70 -1.31
N GLU A 227 -28.82 -14.75 -2.02
CA GLU A 227 -28.44 -16.06 -1.43
C GLU A 227 -26.92 -16.21 -1.23
N GLU A 228 -26.11 -15.33 -1.83
CA GLU A 228 -24.65 -15.45 -1.79
C GLU A 228 -24.04 -14.79 -0.56
N TRP A 229 -23.07 -15.46 0.05
CA TRP A 229 -22.28 -14.92 1.16
C TRP A 229 -20.87 -14.56 0.71
N THR A 230 -20.46 -13.33 1.03
CA THR A 230 -19.06 -12.90 0.97
C THR A 230 -18.48 -12.81 2.37
N VAL A 231 -17.17 -13.03 2.49
CA VAL A 231 -16.46 -12.96 3.77
C VAL A 231 -15.26 -12.04 3.59
N ASP A 232 -15.13 -11.07 4.47
CA ASP A 232 -13.93 -10.25 4.61
C ASP A 232 -13.34 -10.38 6.02
N VAL A 233 -12.03 -10.23 6.11
CA VAL A 233 -11.25 -10.34 7.35
C VAL A 233 -10.44 -9.07 7.51
N VAL A 234 -10.82 -8.25 8.50
CA VAL A 234 -10.20 -6.94 8.75
C VAL A 234 -9.53 -6.89 10.13
N PRO A 235 -8.49 -6.05 10.32
CA PRO A 235 -7.83 -5.92 11.61
C PRO A 235 -8.80 -5.55 12.74
N GLY A 236 -8.62 -6.11 13.92
CA GLY A 236 -9.46 -5.82 15.09
C GLY A 236 -9.40 -4.37 15.58
N SER A 237 -8.42 -3.58 15.11
CA SER A 237 -8.34 -2.13 15.34
C SER A 237 -9.34 -1.32 14.52
N ARG A 238 -10.09 -1.95 13.60
CA ARG A 238 -11.14 -1.27 12.83
C ARG A 238 -12.41 -1.14 13.67
N GLU A 239 -12.84 0.10 13.88
CA GLU A 239 -14.10 0.42 14.56
C GLU A 239 -15.27 0.57 13.57
N VAL A 240 -14.97 0.81 12.28
CA VAL A 240 -15.97 0.93 11.21
C VAL A 240 -15.50 0.15 9.99
N VAL A 241 -16.41 -0.62 9.39
CA VAL A 241 -16.22 -1.32 8.11
C VAL A 241 -17.33 -0.92 7.16
N THR A 242 -16.97 -0.68 5.90
CA THR A 242 -17.92 -0.34 4.85
C THR A 242 -18.13 -1.56 3.95
N VAL A 243 -19.39 -1.94 3.71
CA VAL A 243 -19.75 -3.04 2.80
C VAL A 243 -20.59 -2.49 1.64
N PRO A 244 -20.45 -3.02 0.42
CA PRO A 244 -21.35 -2.63 -0.68
C PRO A 244 -22.83 -2.83 -0.32
N ALA A 245 -23.70 -1.92 -0.75
CA ALA A 245 -25.16 -2.11 -0.65
C ALA A 245 -25.68 -3.10 -1.70
N VAL A 246 -24.93 -3.31 -2.78
CA VAL A 246 -25.21 -4.27 -3.86
C VAL A 246 -23.90 -4.91 -4.31
N ALA A 247 -23.88 -6.23 -4.41
CA ALA A 247 -22.77 -6.99 -4.99
C ALA A 247 -23.29 -8.29 -5.62
N GLY A 248 -22.60 -8.82 -6.64
CA GLY A 248 -23.00 -10.07 -7.30
C GLY A 248 -24.39 -10.05 -7.94
N GLY A 249 -24.94 -8.86 -8.24
CA GLY A 249 -26.29 -8.70 -8.77
C GLY A 249 -27.42 -8.73 -7.73
N GLY A 250 -27.10 -8.85 -6.43
CA GLY A 250 -28.07 -8.85 -5.33
C GLY A 250 -27.90 -7.67 -4.38
N ALA A 251 -29.00 -7.21 -3.80
CA ALA A 251 -28.97 -6.25 -2.69
C ALA A 251 -28.48 -6.92 -1.41
N LEU A 252 -27.77 -6.16 -0.58
CA LEU A 252 -27.33 -6.57 0.74
C LEU A 252 -28.56 -6.85 1.61
N ALA A 253 -28.66 -8.08 2.10
CA ALA A 253 -29.79 -8.58 2.89
C ALA A 253 -29.44 -8.75 4.38
N GLU A 254 -28.20 -9.10 4.68
CA GLU A 254 -27.76 -9.39 6.04
C GLU A 254 -26.26 -9.18 6.20
N ILE A 255 -25.85 -8.70 7.37
CA ILE A 255 -24.45 -8.66 7.79
C ILE A 255 -24.32 -9.48 9.08
N ALA A 256 -23.30 -10.34 9.15
CA ALA A 256 -22.93 -11.05 10.37
C ALA A 256 -21.46 -10.77 10.70
N VAL A 257 -21.19 -10.24 11.90
CA VAL A 257 -19.84 -9.89 12.35
C VAL A 257 -19.45 -10.66 13.59
N SER A 258 -18.28 -11.29 13.58
CA SER A 258 -17.68 -11.99 14.72
C SER A 258 -16.28 -11.45 15.01
N ALA A 259 -15.92 -11.47 16.29
CA ALA A 259 -14.57 -11.18 16.75
C ALA A 259 -13.72 -12.45 16.70
N VAL A 260 -12.43 -12.28 16.43
CA VAL A 260 -11.41 -13.33 16.54
C VAL A 260 -10.33 -12.85 17.49
N ASP A 261 -9.97 -13.67 18.46
CA ASP A 261 -8.95 -13.35 19.46
C ASP A 261 -7.51 -13.51 18.90
N ARG A 262 -6.51 -13.30 19.77
CA ARG A 262 -5.09 -13.39 19.41
C ARG A 262 -4.61 -14.81 19.09
N VAL A 263 -5.33 -15.84 19.55
CA VAL A 263 -4.98 -17.24 19.29
C VAL A 263 -5.87 -17.86 18.21
N GLY A 264 -6.75 -17.09 17.58
CA GLY A 264 -7.53 -17.48 16.41
C GLY A 264 -8.92 -18.04 16.71
N ASN A 265 -9.41 -17.99 17.95
CA ASN A 265 -10.77 -18.41 18.25
C ASN A 265 -11.76 -17.39 17.74
N GLU A 266 -12.70 -17.83 16.91
CA GLU A 266 -13.78 -17.01 16.40
C GLU A 266 -15.01 -17.13 17.32
N GLY A 267 -15.49 -15.99 17.81
CA GLY A 267 -16.68 -15.89 18.63
C GLY A 267 -17.98 -15.98 17.82
N SER A 268 -19.11 -16.06 18.53
CA SER A 268 -20.43 -16.01 17.88
C SER A 268 -20.67 -14.65 17.20
N ALA A 269 -21.36 -14.64 16.06
CA ALA A 269 -21.59 -13.43 15.29
C ALA A 269 -22.77 -12.59 15.79
N ALA A 270 -22.61 -11.26 15.76
CA ALA A 270 -23.70 -10.29 15.79
C ALA A 270 -24.31 -10.16 14.39
N ARG A 271 -25.63 -10.26 14.28
CA ARG A 271 -26.36 -10.19 13.01
C ARG A 271 -27.11 -8.87 12.90
N LEU A 272 -27.02 -8.25 11.73
CA LEU A 272 -27.70 -7.01 11.37
C LEU A 272 -28.56 -7.29 10.13
N ALA A 273 -29.86 -7.06 10.25
CA ALA A 273 -30.73 -6.98 9.09
C ALA A 273 -30.52 -5.61 8.43
N THR A 274 -30.30 -5.60 7.12
CA THR A 274 -30.20 -4.36 6.36
C THR A 274 -31.58 -4.01 5.79
N PRO A 275 -32.00 -2.73 5.84
CA PRO A 275 -33.26 -2.32 5.24
C PRO A 275 -33.22 -2.60 3.72
N THR A 276 -34.33 -3.12 3.18
CA THR A 276 -34.50 -3.34 1.75
C THR A 276 -34.26 -2.01 1.02
N PRO A 277 -33.34 -1.95 0.04
CA PRO A 277 -33.14 -0.72 -0.71
C PRO A 277 -34.41 -0.41 -1.50
N THR A 278 -35.08 0.70 -1.15
CA THR A 278 -36.13 1.28 -1.99
C THR A 278 -35.52 1.55 -3.36
N ALA A 279 -36.13 1.02 -4.42
CA ALA A 279 -35.65 1.15 -5.78
C ALA A 279 -35.51 2.63 -6.17
N ALA A 280 -34.31 3.18 -6.05
CA ALA A 280 -33.95 4.43 -6.70
C ALA A 280 -33.59 4.08 -8.14
N THR A 281 -34.50 4.39 -9.05
CA THR A 281 -34.21 4.56 -10.48
C THR A 281 -32.94 5.38 -10.63
N GLY A 282 -31.93 4.81 -11.29
CA GLY A 282 -30.64 5.47 -11.44
C GLY A 282 -30.78 6.79 -12.19
N PRO A 283 -30.05 7.83 -11.79
CA PRO A 283 -29.46 8.76 -12.73
C PRO A 283 -28.08 8.22 -13.16
N GLY A 284 -27.69 8.51 -14.39
CA GLY A 284 -26.30 8.34 -14.81
C GLY A 284 -25.36 9.01 -13.81
N ARG A 285 -24.20 8.40 -13.58
CA ARG A 285 -23.12 9.02 -12.82
C ARG A 285 -22.59 10.21 -13.63
N ASP A 286 -23.24 11.35 -13.49
CA ASP A 286 -22.51 12.60 -13.43
C ASP A 286 -21.67 12.55 -12.15
N ALA A 287 -20.41 12.95 -12.27
CA ALA A 287 -19.52 13.14 -11.14
C ALA A 287 -20.27 13.96 -10.09
N THR A 288 -20.50 13.38 -8.90
CA THR A 288 -21.05 14.15 -7.79
C THR A 288 -20.10 15.32 -7.59
N PRO A 289 -20.55 16.58 -7.77
CA PRO A 289 -19.72 17.72 -7.43
C PRO A 289 -19.34 17.52 -5.96
N VAL A 290 -18.07 17.77 -5.62
CA VAL A 290 -17.70 17.98 -4.23
C VAL A 290 -18.59 19.12 -3.74
N THR A 291 -19.63 18.79 -2.98
CA THR A 291 -20.49 19.82 -2.38
C THR A 291 -19.55 20.68 -1.54
N PRO A 292 -19.44 21.99 -1.78
CA PRO A 292 -18.70 22.86 -0.89
C PRO A 292 -19.23 22.60 0.51
N LEU A 293 -18.34 22.46 1.49
CA LEU A 293 -18.77 22.44 2.89
C LEU A 293 -19.76 23.61 3.08
N SER A 294 -20.83 23.39 3.82
CA SER A 294 -21.58 24.52 4.39
C SER A 294 -20.78 25.02 5.58
N GLY A 295 -20.27 26.25 5.53
CA GLY A 295 -19.41 26.86 6.56
C GLY A 295 -17.88 26.70 6.46
N PRO A 296 -17.24 26.55 5.28
CA PRO A 296 -15.78 26.47 5.15
C PRO A 296 -15.13 27.75 5.65
N GLU A 297 -15.75 28.91 5.41
CA GLU A 297 -15.29 30.19 5.93
C GLU A 297 -15.26 30.19 7.46
N ALA A 298 -16.30 29.66 8.12
CA ALA A 298 -16.32 29.58 9.59
C ALA A 298 -15.25 28.63 10.14
N TRP A 299 -14.99 27.50 9.46
CA TRP A 299 -13.91 26.59 9.84
C TRP A 299 -12.53 27.21 9.60
N VAL A 300 -12.32 27.87 8.47
CA VAL A 300 -11.07 28.55 8.12
C VAL A 300 -10.79 29.66 9.11
N GLU A 301 -11.72 30.60 9.31
CA GLU A 301 -11.56 31.72 10.25
C GLU A 301 -11.39 31.23 11.68
N GLY A 302 -12.20 30.26 12.11
CA GLY A 302 -12.11 29.69 13.46
C GLY A 302 -10.77 28.97 13.71
N THR A 303 -10.30 28.19 12.73
CA THR A 303 -9.02 27.50 12.80
C THR A 303 -7.88 28.50 12.80
N LEU A 304 -7.86 29.45 11.85
CA LEU A 304 -6.82 30.47 11.72
C LEU A 304 -6.73 31.38 12.95
N ALA A 305 -7.85 31.76 13.54
CA ALA A 305 -7.89 32.51 14.79
C ALA A 305 -7.30 31.72 15.97
N GLY A 306 -7.47 30.39 15.97
CA GLY A 306 -6.94 29.48 16.99
C GLY A 306 -5.48 29.07 16.83
N LEU A 307 -4.78 29.53 15.78
CA LEU A 307 -3.36 29.28 15.56
C LEU A 307 -2.49 30.43 16.11
N THR A 308 -1.41 30.06 16.78
CA THR A 308 -0.31 30.97 17.09
C THR A 308 0.38 31.45 15.81
N LEU A 309 1.15 32.56 15.89
CA LEU A 309 1.93 33.03 14.75
C LEU A 309 2.90 31.96 14.22
N ARG A 310 3.52 31.18 15.10
CA ARG A 310 4.42 30.10 14.70
C ARG A 310 3.67 29.01 13.91
N GLU A 311 2.50 28.59 14.38
CA GLU A 311 1.68 27.61 13.66
C GLU A 311 1.20 28.17 12.32
N LYS A 312 0.82 29.45 12.24
CA LYS A 312 0.49 30.12 10.97
C LYS A 312 1.66 30.09 9.97
N VAL A 313 2.88 30.34 10.43
CA VAL A 313 4.09 30.17 9.61
C VAL A 313 4.28 28.70 9.22
N GLY A 314 4.04 27.76 10.14
CA GLY A 314 4.07 26.32 9.86
C GLY A 314 3.13 25.93 8.71
N GLN A 315 1.93 26.51 8.67
CA GLN A 315 0.97 26.27 7.58
C GLN A 315 1.45 26.70 6.20
N LEU A 316 2.47 27.56 6.10
CA LEU A 316 3.10 27.95 4.83
C LEU A 316 4.21 27.00 4.39
N MET A 317 4.61 26.05 5.24
CA MET A 317 5.71 25.13 4.99
C MET A 317 5.18 23.80 4.42
N VAL A 318 5.75 23.38 3.29
CA VAL A 318 5.45 22.12 2.62
C VAL A 318 6.76 21.36 2.36
N PRO A 319 7.36 20.71 3.37
CA PRO A 319 8.60 19.96 3.18
C PRO A 319 8.43 18.76 2.26
N TRP A 320 9.55 18.34 1.68
CA TRP A 320 9.63 17.19 0.80
C TRP A 320 9.85 15.88 1.60
N MET A 321 9.20 14.80 1.15
CA MET A 321 9.35 13.47 1.72
C MET A 321 9.52 12.41 0.62
N GLY A 322 10.48 11.50 0.79
CA GLY A 322 10.61 10.31 -0.06
C GLY A 322 9.39 9.40 0.04
N GLY A 323 9.06 8.66 -1.02
CA GLY A 323 7.91 7.75 -1.07
C GLY A 323 8.20 6.34 -0.54
N ASP A 324 9.47 5.98 -0.34
CA ASP A 324 9.90 4.64 0.07
C ASP A 324 9.42 4.20 1.46
N TYR A 325 9.48 2.89 1.71
CA TYR A 325 9.14 2.34 3.01
C TYR A 325 9.97 2.99 4.13
N LEU A 326 9.29 3.34 5.22
CA LEU A 326 9.91 3.89 6.40
C LEU A 326 9.35 3.18 7.64
N PRO A 327 10.19 2.60 8.51
CA PRO A 327 9.72 2.03 9.77
C PRO A 327 9.19 3.16 10.67
N LEU A 328 7.99 2.98 11.22
CA LEU A 328 7.33 3.99 12.06
C LEU A 328 8.05 4.24 13.40
N GLU A 329 8.91 3.31 13.82
CA GLU A 329 9.72 3.41 15.05
C GLU A 329 11.17 3.86 14.79
N GLY A 330 11.47 4.39 13.59
CA GLY A 330 12.82 4.82 13.22
C GLY A 330 13.01 6.33 13.26
N GLU A 331 14.26 6.78 13.47
CA GLU A 331 14.65 8.20 13.54
C GLU A 331 14.17 9.02 12.33
N ALA A 332 14.18 8.41 11.14
CA ALA A 332 13.72 9.09 9.94
C ALA A 332 12.21 9.38 9.96
N TYR A 333 11.40 8.50 10.57
CA TYR A 333 9.97 8.76 10.77
C TYR A 333 9.74 9.78 11.88
N ASP A 334 10.56 9.75 12.94
CA ASP A 334 10.50 10.75 14.01
C ASP A 334 10.71 12.18 13.51
N ARG A 335 11.55 12.39 12.48
CA ARG A 335 11.68 13.70 11.82
C ARG A 335 10.40 14.13 11.08
N LEU A 336 9.71 13.21 10.42
CA LEU A 336 8.44 13.52 9.76
C LEU A 336 7.37 13.84 10.82
N ARG A 337 7.35 13.07 11.90
CA ARG A 337 6.49 13.28 13.05
C ARG A 337 6.74 14.66 13.68
N SER A 338 7.99 15.08 13.85
CA SER A 338 8.29 16.41 14.44
C SER A 338 7.84 17.56 13.55
N TRP A 339 7.94 17.43 12.22
CA TRP A 339 7.37 18.44 11.31
C TRP A 339 5.87 18.61 11.51
N VAL A 340 5.13 17.50 11.65
CA VAL A 340 3.68 17.54 11.83
C VAL A 340 3.29 18.01 13.23
N VAL A 341 3.88 17.43 14.28
CA VAL A 341 3.46 17.64 15.67
C VAL A 341 4.08 18.89 16.28
N ASP A 342 5.40 19.08 16.11
CA ASP A 342 6.13 20.14 16.81
C ASP A 342 6.14 21.46 15.99
N HIS A 343 6.14 21.35 14.66
CA HIS A 343 6.18 22.51 13.77
C HIS A 343 4.82 22.86 13.13
N GLY A 344 3.84 21.96 13.18
CA GLY A 344 2.49 22.21 12.66
C GLY A 344 2.49 22.59 11.18
N ILE A 345 3.24 21.86 10.35
CA ILE A 345 3.35 22.12 8.90
C ILE A 345 1.97 22.07 8.21
N GLY A 346 1.81 22.84 7.14
CA GLY A 346 0.56 22.89 6.36
C GLY A 346 0.41 21.77 5.34
N GLY A 347 1.52 21.18 4.90
CA GLY A 347 1.48 20.16 3.87
C GLY A 347 2.77 19.39 3.71
N ILE A 348 2.75 18.39 2.83
CA ILE A 348 3.90 17.55 2.50
C ILE A 348 3.92 17.31 1.00
N THR A 349 5.10 17.48 0.38
CA THR A 349 5.32 17.08 -1.01
C THR A 349 5.92 15.69 -1.06
N VAL A 350 5.22 14.75 -1.70
CA VAL A 350 5.65 13.36 -1.88
C VAL A 350 6.53 13.22 -3.12
N SER A 351 7.60 12.47 -2.97
CA SER A 351 8.50 12.07 -4.05
C SER A 351 8.31 10.63 -4.50
N ILE A 352 9.34 10.08 -5.13
CA ILE A 352 9.38 8.74 -5.68
C ILE A 352 9.25 7.68 -4.58
N GLY A 353 8.37 6.71 -4.80
CA GLY A 353 8.30 5.46 -4.02
C GLY A 353 6.98 4.71 -4.23
N SER A 354 6.87 3.53 -3.61
CA SER A 354 5.74 2.64 -3.88
C SER A 354 4.39 3.21 -3.40
N PRO A 355 3.28 3.00 -4.15
CA PRO A 355 1.95 3.47 -3.75
C PRO A 355 1.56 3.09 -2.32
N LEU A 356 1.87 1.85 -1.91
CA LEU A 356 1.53 1.33 -0.57
C LEU A 356 2.33 2.01 0.54
N ALA A 357 3.63 2.25 0.32
CA ALA A 357 4.46 2.93 1.30
C ALA A 357 4.04 4.40 1.46
N VAL A 358 3.72 5.07 0.35
CA VAL A 358 3.18 6.44 0.36
C VAL A 358 1.88 6.48 1.16
N ALA A 359 0.89 5.66 0.81
CA ALA A 359 -0.42 5.65 1.48
C ALA A 359 -0.31 5.35 2.99
N ALA A 360 0.51 4.36 3.37
CA ALA A 360 0.71 4.00 4.77
C ALA A 360 1.29 5.14 5.61
N LYS A 361 2.32 5.82 5.08
CA LYS A 361 2.96 6.96 5.78
C LYS A 361 2.04 8.17 5.85
N LEU A 362 1.33 8.49 4.77
CA LEU A 362 0.42 9.63 4.76
C LEU A 362 -0.73 9.43 5.74
N ASN A 363 -1.31 8.23 5.82
CA ASN A 363 -2.33 7.93 6.82
C ASN A 363 -1.80 8.14 8.25
N ALA A 364 -0.61 7.61 8.55
CA ALA A 364 -0.01 7.76 9.87
C ALA A 364 0.32 9.22 10.24
N LEU A 365 0.70 10.05 9.27
CA LEU A 365 0.98 11.48 9.49
C LEU A 365 -0.30 12.31 9.60
N GLN A 366 -1.34 11.99 8.83
CA GLN A 366 -2.63 12.67 8.93
C GLN A 366 -3.30 12.44 10.29
N GLU A 367 -3.15 11.25 10.88
CA GLU A 367 -3.64 10.95 12.25
C GLU A 367 -2.99 11.82 13.33
N LEU A 368 -1.78 12.33 13.07
CA LEU A 368 -1.02 13.19 13.99
C LEU A 368 -1.28 14.68 13.77
N ALA A 369 -1.87 15.05 12.64
CA ALA A 369 -1.98 16.44 12.21
C ALA A 369 -3.17 17.13 12.88
N ARG A 370 -2.91 18.25 13.57
CA ARG A 370 -3.97 19.09 14.15
C ARG A 370 -4.85 19.75 13.08
N VAL A 371 -4.21 20.26 12.03
CA VAL A 371 -4.86 20.75 10.81
C VAL A 371 -4.51 19.75 9.71
N PRO A 372 -5.48 19.23 8.93
CA PRO A 372 -5.20 18.23 7.91
C PRO A 372 -4.12 18.70 6.93
N LEU A 373 -3.14 17.83 6.68
CA LEU A 373 -2.02 18.15 5.80
C LEU A 373 -2.50 18.21 4.34
N LEU A 374 -2.13 19.27 3.64
CA LEU A 374 -2.22 19.31 2.19
C LEU A 374 -1.09 18.46 1.59
N VAL A 375 -1.44 17.34 0.97
CA VAL A 375 -0.43 16.45 0.35
C VAL A 375 -0.32 16.75 -1.12
N SER A 376 0.90 17.04 -1.60
CA SER A 376 1.18 17.35 -2.99
C SER A 376 2.18 16.39 -3.64
N ALA A 377 2.21 16.34 -4.97
CA ALA A 377 3.24 15.62 -5.72
C ALA A 377 3.44 16.20 -7.14
N ASN A 378 4.63 16.01 -7.70
CA ASN A 378 4.94 16.34 -9.10
C ASN A 378 4.55 15.16 -10.02
N MET A 379 3.31 15.13 -10.52
CA MET A 379 2.79 14.10 -11.45
C MET A 379 2.38 14.73 -12.80
N GLU A 380 3.36 15.32 -13.48
CA GLU A 380 3.20 16.04 -14.75
C GLU A 380 2.76 15.11 -15.88
N HIS A 381 3.37 13.94 -15.96
CA HIS A 381 3.05 12.90 -16.94
C HIS A 381 2.42 11.65 -16.29
N GLY A 382 1.59 11.90 -15.26
CA GLY A 382 0.78 10.90 -14.59
C GLY A 382 1.40 10.27 -13.34
N PRO A 383 0.66 9.34 -12.69
CA PRO A 383 1.01 8.82 -11.37
C PRO A 383 2.35 8.08 -11.31
N GLY A 384 2.68 7.32 -12.37
CA GLY A 384 3.91 6.53 -12.45
C GLY A 384 5.18 7.34 -12.31
N GLN A 385 5.14 8.66 -12.60
CA GLN A 385 6.28 9.56 -12.39
C GLN A 385 6.77 9.61 -10.93
N ARG A 386 5.87 9.38 -9.96
CA ARG A 386 6.22 9.41 -8.52
C ARG A 386 5.88 8.10 -7.83
N LEU A 387 4.77 7.47 -8.20
CA LEU A 387 4.36 6.22 -7.61
C LEU A 387 5.03 5.05 -8.31
N THR A 388 6.36 5.02 -8.31
CA THR A 388 7.12 3.90 -8.85
C THR A 388 6.99 2.74 -7.86
N GLY A 389 6.57 1.57 -8.31
CA GLY A 389 6.69 0.42 -7.43
C GLY A 389 8.15 -0.03 -7.30
N GLY A 390 8.42 -0.99 -6.42
CA GLY A 390 9.79 -1.36 -6.08
C GLY A 390 10.49 -2.09 -7.22
N THR A 391 11.80 -1.90 -7.38
CA THR A 391 12.61 -2.72 -8.29
C THR A 391 13.09 -3.97 -7.57
N ALA A 392 12.70 -5.15 -8.05
CA ALA A 392 13.12 -6.41 -7.48
C ALA A 392 14.60 -6.71 -7.84
N LEU A 393 15.54 -6.32 -6.99
CA LEU A 393 16.96 -6.66 -7.17
C LEU A 393 17.26 -8.12 -6.80
N PRO A 394 18.17 -8.80 -7.54
CA PRO A 394 19.06 -8.29 -8.59
C PRO A 394 18.49 -8.29 -10.03
N TYR A 395 17.17 -8.45 -10.23
CA TYR A 395 16.59 -8.67 -11.57
C TYR A 395 16.19 -7.40 -12.32
N GLY A 396 16.17 -6.25 -11.65
CA GLY A 396 15.74 -5.01 -12.28
C GLY A 396 14.25 -4.96 -12.66
N LEU A 397 13.42 -5.89 -12.15
CA LEU A 397 11.98 -5.93 -12.47
C LEU A 397 11.22 -4.87 -11.66
N GLU A 398 10.55 -3.96 -12.35
CA GLU A 398 9.61 -3.02 -11.72
C GLU A 398 8.36 -3.78 -11.27
N LEU A 399 8.19 -3.89 -9.95
CA LEU A 399 6.93 -4.29 -9.36
C LEU A 399 6.00 -3.10 -9.58
N GLY A 400 4.90 -3.27 -10.32
CA GLY A 400 4.07 -2.16 -10.83
C GLY A 400 3.76 -1.02 -9.84
N GLY A 401 3.58 0.17 -10.41
CA GLY A 401 3.32 1.43 -9.71
C GLY A 401 2.04 2.11 -10.18
N GLY A 402 2.05 3.44 -10.22
CA GLY A 402 1.02 4.22 -10.87
C GLY A 402 1.12 4.15 -12.40
N THR A 403 0.03 4.49 -13.09
CA THR A 403 -0.01 4.50 -14.57
C THR A 403 1.04 5.46 -15.14
N GLU A 404 1.84 4.99 -16.08
CA GLU A 404 2.81 5.79 -16.81
C GLU A 404 2.22 6.31 -18.11
N PHE A 405 2.37 7.61 -18.35
CA PHE A 405 2.06 8.25 -19.62
C PHE A 405 3.34 8.73 -20.29
N PRO A 406 3.35 8.88 -21.63
CA PRO A 406 4.43 9.59 -22.30
C PRO A 406 4.54 11.03 -21.77
N PRO A 407 5.68 11.70 -21.96
CA PRO A 407 5.80 13.13 -21.72
C PRO A 407 4.68 13.91 -22.42
N VAL A 408 4.20 15.00 -21.81
CA VAL A 408 2.98 15.68 -22.27
C VAL A 408 3.10 16.32 -23.66
N MET A 409 4.32 16.47 -24.21
CA MET A 409 4.52 16.83 -25.62
C MET A 409 3.88 15.81 -26.58
N ALA A 410 3.74 14.54 -26.18
CA ALA A 410 3.00 13.55 -26.96
C ALA A 410 1.50 13.87 -27.06
N LEU A 411 0.91 14.45 -26.00
CA LEU A 411 -0.47 14.98 -26.06
C LEU A 411 -0.55 16.23 -26.94
N GLY A 412 0.50 17.05 -26.92
CA GLY A 412 0.73 18.12 -27.88
C GLY A 412 0.64 17.66 -29.33
N ALA A 413 1.43 16.64 -29.66
CA ALA A 413 1.47 16.04 -30.99
C ALA A 413 0.13 15.39 -31.39
N ALA A 414 -0.60 14.81 -30.42
CA ALA A 414 -1.94 14.28 -30.67
C ALA A 414 -2.99 15.39 -30.90
N GLY A 415 -2.83 16.54 -30.25
CA GLY A 415 -3.72 17.69 -30.39
C GLY A 415 -5.14 17.51 -29.82
N ASP A 416 -5.38 16.41 -29.10
CA ASP A 416 -6.70 16.02 -28.59
C ASP A 416 -6.88 16.36 -27.10
N THR A 417 -7.78 17.30 -26.81
CA THR A 417 -8.11 17.72 -25.45
C THR A 417 -8.81 16.62 -24.64
N ALA A 418 -9.47 15.65 -25.29
CA ALA A 418 -10.06 14.51 -24.60
C ALA A 418 -8.99 13.60 -23.99
N LEU A 419 -7.84 13.43 -24.66
CA LEU A 419 -6.70 12.68 -24.11
C LEU A 419 -6.06 13.41 -22.93
N ALA A 420 -5.87 14.73 -23.03
CA ALA A 420 -5.36 15.55 -21.92
C ALA A 420 -6.28 15.52 -20.70
N TYR A 421 -7.61 15.58 -20.92
CA TYR A 421 -8.60 15.40 -19.87
C TYR A 421 -8.55 14.00 -19.25
N ALA A 422 -8.50 12.95 -20.08
CA ALA A 422 -8.46 11.56 -19.63
C ALA A 422 -7.21 11.26 -18.80
N MET A 423 -6.06 11.80 -19.20
CA MET A 423 -4.82 11.71 -18.45
C MET A 423 -4.94 12.42 -17.09
N GLY A 424 -5.47 13.65 -17.04
CA GLY A 424 -5.73 14.35 -15.79
C GLY A 424 -6.67 13.56 -14.86
N ARG A 425 -7.74 12.97 -15.42
CA ARG A 425 -8.68 12.11 -14.69
C ARG A 425 -7.99 10.88 -14.08
N ILE A 426 -7.24 10.12 -14.87
CA ILE A 426 -6.54 8.92 -14.38
C ILE A 426 -5.53 9.31 -13.30
N THR A 427 -4.81 10.40 -13.53
CA THR A 427 -3.84 10.93 -12.57
C THR A 427 -4.50 11.28 -11.24
N ALA A 428 -5.64 11.96 -11.27
CA ALA A 428 -6.38 12.30 -10.06
C ALA A 428 -6.89 11.07 -9.32
N LEU A 429 -7.49 10.09 -10.03
CA LEU A 429 -8.02 8.88 -9.40
C LEU A 429 -6.94 8.10 -8.62
N GLU A 430 -5.76 7.92 -9.21
CA GLU A 430 -4.66 7.20 -8.54
C GLU A 430 -3.99 8.04 -7.45
N ALA A 431 -3.83 9.35 -7.65
CA ALA A 431 -3.31 10.26 -6.62
C ALA A 431 -4.20 10.27 -5.37
N ARG A 432 -5.53 10.36 -5.57
CA ARG A 432 -6.51 10.30 -4.47
C ARG A 432 -6.47 8.97 -3.74
N ALA A 433 -6.27 7.85 -4.46
CA ALA A 433 -6.19 6.52 -3.87
C ALA A 433 -5.03 6.36 -2.86
N VAL A 434 -3.97 7.16 -3.00
CA VAL A 434 -2.83 7.17 -2.06
C VAL A 434 -2.80 8.39 -1.13
N GLY A 435 -3.82 9.24 -1.14
CA GLY A 435 -3.94 10.40 -0.25
C GLY A 435 -3.24 11.68 -0.73
N ILE A 436 -2.99 11.83 -2.03
CA ILE A 436 -2.46 13.07 -2.63
C ILE A 436 -3.62 13.95 -3.10
N HIS A 437 -3.58 15.23 -2.71
CA HIS A 437 -4.68 16.20 -2.88
C HIS A 437 -4.36 17.28 -3.94
N MET A 438 -3.09 17.61 -4.12
CA MET A 438 -2.62 18.64 -5.03
C MET A 438 -1.56 18.08 -5.96
N ILE A 439 -1.71 18.32 -7.26
CA ILE A 439 -0.72 17.91 -8.25
C ILE A 439 -0.10 19.14 -8.86
N TYR A 440 1.23 19.15 -8.88
CA TYR A 440 2.02 20.19 -9.53
C TYR A 440 2.05 19.96 -11.05
N ALA A 441 0.87 20.02 -11.67
CA ALA A 441 0.61 19.90 -13.09
C ALA A 441 -0.71 20.61 -13.43
N PRO A 442 -0.90 21.10 -14.67
CA PRO A 442 -0.04 20.93 -15.84
C PRO A 442 1.15 21.89 -15.91
N VAL A 443 2.20 21.46 -16.61
CA VAL A 443 3.23 22.36 -17.15
C VAL A 443 2.62 23.07 -18.35
N VAL A 444 2.49 24.40 -18.24
CA VAL A 444 1.88 25.26 -19.25
C VAL A 444 2.88 26.24 -19.86
N ASP A 445 4.18 26.00 -19.65
CA ASP A 445 5.24 26.70 -20.36
C ASP A 445 5.18 26.42 -21.86
N VAL A 446 5.36 27.44 -22.69
CA VAL A 446 5.38 27.30 -24.15
C VAL A 446 6.81 27.09 -24.61
N ASN A 447 7.17 25.87 -25.05
CA ASN A 447 8.56 25.49 -25.34
C ASN A 447 9.02 26.01 -26.72
N VAL A 448 9.13 27.33 -26.85
CA VAL A 448 9.52 28.03 -28.08
C VAL A 448 11.03 28.01 -28.33
N ASP A 449 11.85 27.82 -27.29
CA ASP A 449 13.30 27.62 -27.46
C ASP A 449 13.61 26.11 -27.51
N PRO A 450 14.06 25.57 -28.66
CA PRO A 450 14.46 24.17 -28.75
C PRO A 450 15.73 23.85 -27.94
N GLY A 451 16.50 24.86 -27.54
CA GLY A 451 17.65 24.75 -26.65
C GLY A 451 17.27 24.57 -25.18
N ASN A 452 15.99 24.67 -24.83
CA ASN A 452 15.52 24.60 -23.45
C ASN A 452 15.79 23.22 -22.81
N PRO A 453 16.71 23.14 -21.82
CA PRO A 453 17.13 21.86 -21.27
C PRO A 453 16.15 21.34 -20.21
N ILE A 454 15.30 22.20 -19.65
CA ILE A 454 14.52 21.90 -18.46
C ILE A 454 13.03 21.70 -18.74
N ILE A 455 12.43 22.42 -19.69
CA ILE A 455 11.04 22.21 -20.10
C ILE A 455 10.96 21.10 -21.14
N ASN A 456 11.49 21.31 -22.35
CA ASN A 456 11.58 20.28 -23.39
C ASN A 456 10.25 19.50 -23.53
N THR A 457 10.28 18.17 -23.50
CA THR A 457 9.10 17.31 -23.64
C THR A 457 8.08 17.39 -22.48
N ARG A 458 8.36 18.19 -21.43
CA ARG A 458 7.41 18.49 -20.34
C ARG A 458 6.39 19.56 -20.74
N SER A 459 6.57 20.27 -21.84
CA SER A 459 5.54 21.15 -22.41
C SER A 459 4.67 20.39 -23.41
N TYR A 460 3.44 20.86 -23.63
CA TYR A 460 2.60 20.41 -24.74
C TYR A 460 3.13 20.88 -26.11
N GLY A 461 4.08 21.81 -26.18
CA GLY A 461 4.70 22.23 -27.42
C GLY A 461 5.02 23.72 -27.47
N GLU A 462 5.23 24.21 -28.68
CA GLU A 462 5.68 25.58 -28.98
C GLU A 462 4.53 26.55 -29.35
N ASP A 463 3.31 26.06 -29.60
CA ASP A 463 2.16 26.89 -29.94
C ASP A 463 1.39 27.31 -28.66
N PRO A 464 1.32 28.61 -28.33
CA PRO A 464 0.64 29.09 -27.11
C PRO A 464 -0.83 28.67 -27.03
N GLY A 465 -1.53 28.64 -28.17
CA GLY A 465 -2.94 28.26 -28.22
C GLY A 465 -3.17 26.78 -27.96
N ALA A 466 -2.31 25.91 -28.47
CA ALA A 466 -2.35 24.48 -28.24
C ALA A 466 -2.04 24.15 -26.77
N VAL A 467 -0.97 24.76 -26.22
CA VAL A 467 -0.61 24.63 -24.80
C VAL A 467 -1.75 25.09 -23.90
N ALA A 468 -2.38 26.23 -24.22
CA ALA A 468 -3.54 26.74 -23.50
C ALA A 468 -4.74 25.76 -23.51
N ARG A 469 -5.13 25.25 -24.68
CA ARG A 469 -6.28 24.32 -24.79
C ARG A 469 -6.04 22.99 -24.08
N LEU A 470 -4.85 22.40 -24.26
CA LEU A 470 -4.49 21.11 -23.65
C LEU A 470 -4.25 21.24 -22.14
N GLY A 471 -3.57 22.30 -21.70
CA GLY A 471 -3.37 22.63 -20.30
C GLY A 471 -4.71 22.81 -19.57
N ALA A 472 -5.63 23.60 -20.13
CA ALA A 472 -6.96 23.78 -19.56
C ALA A 472 -7.76 22.47 -19.47
N ALA A 473 -7.62 21.57 -20.45
CA ALA A 473 -8.25 20.25 -20.41
C ALA A 473 -7.67 19.35 -19.32
N HIS A 474 -6.35 19.35 -19.12
CA HIS A 474 -5.69 18.63 -18.04
C HIS A 474 -6.13 19.18 -16.67
N VAL A 475 -6.19 20.52 -16.49
CA VAL A 475 -6.71 21.16 -15.26
C VAL A 475 -8.10 20.62 -14.91
N ARG A 476 -9.03 20.62 -15.87
CA ARG A 476 -10.38 20.07 -15.65
C ARG A 476 -10.35 18.59 -15.29
N GLY A 477 -9.56 17.79 -16.01
CA GLY A 477 -9.41 16.36 -15.73
C GLY A 477 -9.00 16.06 -14.29
N LEU A 478 -8.08 16.86 -13.72
CA LEU A 478 -7.64 16.75 -12.33
C LEU A 478 -8.73 17.19 -11.33
N GLN A 479 -9.28 18.39 -11.55
CA GLN A 479 -10.17 19.03 -10.58
C GLN A 479 -11.56 18.40 -10.51
N ASP A 480 -12.10 17.95 -11.63
CA ASP A 480 -13.37 17.21 -11.69
C ASP A 480 -13.31 15.91 -10.86
N HIS A 481 -12.10 15.44 -10.53
CA HIS A 481 -11.85 14.20 -9.80
C HIS A 481 -11.16 14.46 -8.44
N GLY A 482 -11.33 15.66 -7.89
CA GLY A 482 -11.01 15.97 -6.49
C GLY A 482 -9.53 16.25 -6.20
N VAL A 483 -8.75 16.60 -7.22
CA VAL A 483 -7.33 17.01 -7.09
C VAL A 483 -7.15 18.46 -7.51
N ILE A 484 -6.45 19.24 -6.68
CA ILE A 484 -6.05 20.62 -6.98
C ILE A 484 -4.97 20.60 -8.06
N ALA A 485 -5.26 21.16 -9.23
CA ALA A 485 -4.29 21.36 -10.30
C ALA A 485 -3.41 22.59 -10.03
N THR A 486 -2.18 22.59 -10.57
CA THR A 486 -1.23 23.69 -10.43
C THR A 486 -0.62 24.06 -11.77
N ALA A 487 -0.95 25.23 -12.31
CA ALA A 487 -0.34 25.74 -13.52
C ALA A 487 1.10 26.20 -13.23
N LYS A 488 2.07 25.77 -14.05
CA LYS A 488 3.49 26.09 -13.84
C LYS A 488 4.27 26.23 -15.15
N HIS A 489 5.37 26.97 -15.20
CA HIS A 489 6.00 27.69 -14.09
C HIS A 489 5.91 29.21 -14.35
N PHE A 490 5.07 29.91 -13.59
CA PHE A 490 4.75 31.32 -13.82
C PHE A 490 5.99 32.23 -13.64
N PRO A 491 6.23 33.22 -14.53
CA PRO A 491 5.38 33.67 -15.65
C PRO A 491 5.61 32.97 -16.99
N GLY A 492 6.41 31.90 -17.05
CA GLY A 492 6.68 31.12 -18.25
C GLY A 492 8.17 30.83 -18.41
N HIS A 493 8.53 29.55 -18.36
CA HIS A 493 9.91 29.04 -18.39
C HIS A 493 10.28 28.39 -19.74
N GLY A 494 9.52 28.71 -20.79
CA GLY A 494 9.61 28.02 -22.07
C GLY A 494 10.66 28.54 -23.05
N ASP A 495 11.11 29.79 -22.88
CA ASP A 495 12.02 30.51 -23.79
C ASP A 495 13.39 30.78 -23.14
N THR A 496 14.06 29.72 -22.71
CA THR A 496 15.42 29.81 -22.13
C THR A 496 16.22 28.56 -22.41
N ASP A 497 17.52 28.72 -22.56
CA ASP A 497 18.54 27.67 -22.65
C ASP A 497 19.15 27.30 -21.29
N THR A 498 18.66 27.91 -20.21
CA THR A 498 19.26 27.81 -18.87
C THR A 498 18.32 27.09 -17.90
N ASP A 499 18.85 26.06 -17.23
CA ASP A 499 18.12 25.36 -16.17
C ASP A 499 18.16 26.16 -14.84
N SER A 500 16.99 26.53 -14.32
CA SER A 500 16.82 27.24 -13.05
C SER A 500 17.34 26.48 -11.82
N HIS A 501 17.59 25.18 -11.93
CA HIS A 501 18.20 24.40 -10.84
C HIS A 501 19.69 24.70 -10.67
N ILE A 502 20.37 25.22 -11.71
CA ILE A 502 21.82 25.46 -11.71
C ILE A 502 22.20 26.94 -11.81
N ALA A 503 21.38 27.76 -12.48
CA ALA A 503 21.62 29.19 -12.66
C ALA A 503 20.30 29.93 -12.87
N LEU A 504 20.25 31.24 -12.60
CA LEU A 504 19.05 32.04 -12.79
C LEU A 504 18.80 32.31 -14.28
N PRO A 505 17.71 31.79 -14.87
CA PRO A 505 17.34 32.10 -16.25
C PRO A 505 16.83 33.54 -16.34
N VAL A 506 17.15 34.21 -17.44
CA VAL A 506 16.74 35.58 -17.72
C VAL A 506 15.95 35.60 -19.02
N ILE A 507 14.67 35.94 -18.94
CA ILE A 507 13.81 36.10 -20.10
C ILE A 507 13.77 37.59 -20.48
N PRO A 508 14.39 38.00 -21.61
CA PRO A 508 14.56 39.41 -21.94
C PRO A 508 13.33 40.05 -22.61
N HIS A 509 12.22 39.31 -22.69
CA HIS A 509 11.06 39.69 -23.50
C HIS A 509 10.14 40.70 -22.85
N ASP A 510 9.60 41.60 -23.68
CA ASP A 510 8.69 42.65 -23.24
C ASP A 510 7.28 42.14 -22.91
N ARG A 511 6.41 43.07 -22.46
CA ARG A 511 5.04 42.76 -22.08
C ARG A 511 4.18 42.27 -23.25
N ALA A 512 4.38 42.80 -24.46
CA ALA A 512 3.59 42.38 -25.62
C ALA A 512 3.92 40.94 -26.01
N ARG A 513 5.20 40.54 -25.93
CA ARG A 513 5.62 39.15 -26.10
C ARG A 513 5.05 38.26 -25.00
N ALA A 514 5.22 38.63 -23.73
CA ALA A 514 4.64 37.90 -22.60
C ALA A 514 3.13 37.67 -22.75
N ASP A 515 2.39 38.70 -23.17
CA ASP A 515 0.94 38.64 -23.35
C ASP A 515 0.49 37.77 -24.53
N SER A 516 1.35 37.54 -25.52
CA SER A 516 1.04 36.79 -26.75
C SER A 516 1.59 35.36 -26.75
N VAL A 517 2.53 35.03 -25.86
CA VAL A 517 3.16 33.71 -25.78
C VAL A 517 3.07 33.15 -24.37
N GLU A 518 3.89 33.65 -23.43
CA GLU A 518 4.11 33.01 -22.14
C GLU A 518 2.86 33.01 -21.24
N LEU A 519 2.09 34.11 -21.24
CA LEU A 519 0.92 34.28 -20.36
C LEU A 519 -0.37 33.69 -20.94
N VAL A 520 -0.41 33.31 -22.23
CA VAL A 520 -1.62 32.79 -22.88
C VAL A 520 -2.12 31.51 -22.20
N PRO A 521 -1.27 30.50 -21.91
CA PRO A 521 -1.73 29.30 -21.21
C PRO A 521 -2.09 29.52 -19.74
N PHE A 522 -1.44 30.46 -19.05
CA PHE A 522 -1.80 30.78 -17.66
C PHE A 522 -3.19 31.39 -17.56
N ARG A 523 -3.56 32.31 -18.47
CA ARG A 523 -4.92 32.85 -18.56
C ARG A 523 -5.93 31.74 -18.79
N ALA A 524 -5.69 30.85 -19.74
CA ALA A 524 -6.57 29.73 -20.02
C ALA A 524 -6.71 28.75 -18.83
N ALA A 525 -5.64 28.53 -18.06
CA ALA A 525 -5.69 27.71 -16.85
C ALA A 525 -6.50 28.38 -15.73
N ILE A 526 -6.34 29.70 -15.54
CA ILE A 526 -7.13 30.50 -14.59
C ILE A 526 -8.61 30.50 -14.98
N ASP A 527 -8.92 30.73 -16.27
CA ASP A 527 -10.29 30.68 -16.79
C ASP A 527 -10.92 29.29 -16.64
N ALA A 528 -10.10 28.24 -16.67
CA ALA A 528 -10.53 26.86 -16.39
C ALA A 528 -10.66 26.55 -14.87
N GLY A 529 -10.38 27.52 -14.01
CA GLY A 529 -10.55 27.42 -12.55
C GLY A 529 -9.40 26.72 -11.84
N VAL A 530 -8.16 26.78 -12.34
CA VAL A 530 -7.00 26.14 -11.70
C VAL A 530 -6.84 26.55 -10.23
N GLY A 531 -6.67 25.58 -9.34
CA GLY A 531 -6.62 25.81 -7.90
C GLY A 531 -5.26 26.27 -7.36
N GLY A 532 -4.20 26.22 -8.17
CA GLY A 532 -2.88 26.71 -7.82
C GLY A 532 -2.06 27.21 -9.01
N VAL A 533 -1.12 28.11 -8.74
CA VAL A 533 -0.11 28.56 -9.71
C VAL A 533 1.26 28.51 -9.02
N MET A 534 2.23 27.87 -9.65
CA MET A 534 3.60 27.77 -9.14
C MET A 534 4.48 28.77 -9.88
N SER A 535 5.11 29.68 -9.14
CA SER A 535 6.08 30.63 -9.68
C SER A 535 7.46 29.99 -9.88
N ALA A 536 8.20 30.49 -10.86
CA ALA A 536 9.53 30.02 -11.21
C ALA A 536 10.63 30.95 -10.69
N HIS A 537 11.80 30.38 -10.39
CA HIS A 537 13.03 31.14 -10.16
C HIS A 537 13.62 31.62 -11.50
N ILE A 538 12.93 32.53 -12.18
CA ILE A 538 13.34 33.15 -13.44
C ILE A 538 13.18 34.66 -13.37
N ALA A 539 14.08 35.41 -14.01
CA ALA A 539 14.02 36.87 -14.08
C ALA A 539 13.34 37.33 -15.39
N PHE A 540 12.52 38.38 -15.31
CA PHE A 540 11.89 39.04 -16.45
C PHE A 540 12.19 40.55 -16.45
N PRO A 541 13.44 40.98 -16.75
CA PRO A 541 13.87 42.37 -16.55
C PRO A 541 13.07 43.39 -17.36
N SER A 542 12.56 43.00 -18.53
CA SER A 542 11.72 43.88 -19.35
C SER A 542 10.34 44.14 -18.76
N LEU A 543 9.90 43.34 -17.76
CA LEU A 543 8.67 43.57 -16.99
C LEU A 543 8.93 44.21 -15.63
N THR A 544 10.07 43.89 -15.00
CA THR A 544 10.37 44.28 -13.62
C THR A 544 11.32 45.47 -13.51
N GLY A 545 12.18 45.67 -14.50
CA GLY A 545 13.27 46.65 -14.49
C GLY A 545 14.55 46.17 -13.80
N ASP A 546 14.59 44.93 -13.33
CA ASP A 546 15.75 44.32 -12.66
C ASP A 546 15.78 42.79 -12.88
N SER A 547 16.79 42.11 -12.33
CA SER A 547 16.94 40.65 -12.44
C SER A 547 16.49 39.88 -11.20
N VAL A 548 15.64 40.46 -10.34
CA VAL A 548 15.08 39.74 -9.19
C VAL A 548 14.13 38.65 -9.72
N PRO A 549 14.24 37.39 -9.25
CA PRO A 549 13.43 36.30 -9.77
C PRO A 549 11.94 36.47 -9.44
N ALA A 550 11.07 35.94 -10.30
CA ALA A 550 9.62 36.07 -10.19
C ALA A 550 9.06 35.60 -8.84
N THR A 551 9.66 34.57 -8.24
CA THR A 551 9.31 34.08 -6.89
C THR A 551 9.46 35.10 -5.77
N LEU A 552 10.26 36.16 -5.97
CA LEU A 552 10.51 37.21 -5.00
C LEU A 552 9.98 38.58 -5.45
N HIS A 553 9.43 38.67 -6.67
CA HIS A 553 9.10 39.95 -7.27
C HIS A 553 7.62 40.32 -7.11
N PRO A 554 7.25 41.32 -6.28
CA PRO A 554 5.85 41.63 -5.99
C PRO A 554 5.06 42.10 -7.21
N ARG A 555 5.68 42.79 -8.18
CA ARG A 555 4.95 43.20 -9.40
C ARG A 555 4.54 42.01 -10.26
N LEU A 556 5.24 40.87 -10.17
CA LEU A 556 4.87 39.66 -10.90
C LEU A 556 3.83 38.85 -10.12
N LEU A 557 4.05 38.63 -8.82
CA LEU A 557 3.14 37.81 -8.01
C LEU A 557 1.84 38.52 -7.61
N ALA A 558 1.91 39.78 -7.19
CA ALA A 558 0.74 40.53 -6.72
C ALA A 558 0.21 41.55 -7.74
N GLY A 559 1.04 41.97 -8.70
CA GLY A 559 0.66 42.97 -9.71
C GLY A 559 0.24 42.40 -11.07
N LEU A 560 0.69 41.18 -11.40
CA LEU A 560 0.41 40.54 -12.70
C LEU A 560 -0.43 39.26 -12.55
N LEU A 561 -0.16 38.45 -11.53
CA LEU A 561 -0.86 37.17 -11.31
C LEU A 561 -2.17 37.32 -10.52
N GLN A 562 -2.15 38.04 -9.39
CA GLN A 562 -3.34 38.41 -8.61
C GLN A 562 -4.03 39.62 -9.21
#